data_AF-X1GB00-F1
#
_entry.id   AF-X1GB00-F1
#
_cell.length_a   1.000
_cell.length_b   1.000
_cell.length_c   1.000
_cell.angle_alpha   90.00
_cell.angle_beta   90.00
_cell.angle_gamma   90.00
#
_symmetry.space_group_name_H-M   'P 1'
#
loop_
_entity.id
_entity.type
_entity.pdbx_description
1 polymer ?
#
loop_
_entity_poly.entity_id
_entity_poly.type
_entity_poly.pdbx_seq_one_letter_code
_entity_poly.pdbx_strand_id
1 'polypeptide(L)'
;SDLAASQTKIQSLQDDLIGAEVQIQSLQSDYDKAKSDLEASQAEVQAAKERMLFAKTNADIVNALFVPAMTGELDEMSESEAMILFLEWRDKIMSAEDPLLLAKFDALIAAEFGDEQALDFFVYLFESIPEILE
;
A
#
# COMPACT_ATOMS: atom_id res chain seq x y z
N SER A 1 65.59 2.52 -30.72
CA SER A 1 65.29 2.68 -29.29
C SER A 1 63.89 3.27 -29.12
N ASP A 2 63.65 4.48 -29.62
CA ASP A 2 62.42 5.23 -29.31
C ASP A 2 61.15 4.72 -29.99
N LEU A 3 61.27 4.12 -31.18
CA LEU A 3 60.14 3.50 -31.88
C LEU A 3 59.57 2.30 -31.12
N ALA A 4 60.45 1.44 -30.59
CA ALA A 4 60.04 0.26 -29.83
C ALA A 4 59.37 0.67 -28.50
N ALA A 5 59.93 1.66 -27.80
CA ALA A 5 59.32 2.21 -26.59
C ALA A 5 57.94 2.83 -26.86
N SER A 6 57.79 3.53 -28.00
CA SER A 6 56.50 4.11 -28.41
C SER A 6 55.46 3.03 -28.75
N GLN A 7 55.86 1.95 -29.42
CA GLN A 7 54.97 0.81 -29.71
C GLN A 7 54.49 0.11 -28.44
N THR A 8 55.38 -0.15 -27.47
CA THR A 8 54.99 -0.72 -26.17
C THR A 8 54.00 0.18 -25.44
N LYS A 9 54.21 1.51 -25.48
CA LYS A 9 53.29 2.45 -24.84
C LYS A 9 51.93 2.51 -25.53
N ILE A 10 51.90 2.45 -26.87
CA ILE A 10 50.65 2.36 -27.63
C ILE A 10 49.87 1.10 -27.25
N GLN A 11 50.55 -0.06 -27.15
CA GLN A 11 49.91 -1.31 -26.77
C GLN A 11 49.32 -1.23 -25.36
N SER A 12 50.08 -0.71 -24.38
CA SER A 12 49.60 -0.52 -23.02
C SER A 12 48.35 0.37 -22.97
N LEU A 13 48.34 1.48 -23.73
CA LEU A 13 47.19 2.37 -23.79
C LEU A 13 45.97 1.72 -24.46
N GLN A 14 46.17 0.82 -25.42
CA GLN A 14 45.09 0.04 -26.03
C GLN A 14 44.50 -0.96 -25.03
N ASP A 15 45.35 -1.65 -24.28
CA ASP A 15 44.91 -2.60 -23.25
C ASP A 15 44.15 -1.88 -22.13
N ASP A 16 44.65 -0.71 -21.70
CA ASP A 16 43.98 0.16 -20.71
C ASP A 16 42.61 0.65 -21.23
N LEU A 17 42.53 1.04 -22.51
CA LEU A 17 41.28 1.47 -23.15
C LEU A 17 40.25 0.35 -23.17
N ILE A 18 40.65 -0.85 -23.57
CA ILE A 18 39.77 -2.04 -23.57
C ILE A 18 39.32 -2.35 -22.14
N GLY A 19 40.22 -2.29 -21.17
CA GLY A 19 39.89 -2.47 -19.75
C GLY A 19 38.87 -1.46 -19.25
N ALA A 20 39.03 -0.18 -19.62
CA ALA A 20 38.10 0.88 -19.28
C ALA A 20 36.73 0.69 -19.95
N GLU A 21 36.68 0.27 -21.22
CA GLU A 21 35.43 -0.01 -21.93
C GLU A 21 34.64 -1.14 -21.26
N VAL A 22 35.30 -2.22 -20.84
CA VAL A 22 34.67 -3.32 -20.09
C VAL A 22 34.11 -2.83 -18.75
N GLN A 23 34.85 -1.99 -18.03
CA GLN A 23 34.37 -1.42 -16.76
C GLN A 23 33.16 -0.51 -16.97
N ILE A 24 33.18 0.32 -18.01
CA ILE A 24 32.05 1.20 -18.35
C ILE A 24 30.80 0.37 -18.64
N GLN A 25 30.92 -0.70 -19.44
CA GLN A 25 29.80 -1.59 -19.74
C GLN A 25 29.26 -2.29 -18.48
N SER A 26 30.15 -2.73 -17.59
CA SER A 26 29.74 -3.34 -16.32
C SER A 26 28.98 -2.33 -15.46
N LEU A 27 29.50 -1.11 -15.30
CA LEU A 27 28.87 -0.06 -14.50
C LEU A 27 27.53 0.38 -15.09
N GLN A 28 27.39 0.39 -16.41
CA GLN A 28 26.10 0.65 -17.07
C GLN A 28 25.08 -0.43 -16.74
N SER A 29 25.47 -1.71 -16.81
CA SER A 29 24.60 -2.82 -16.42
C SER A 29 24.20 -2.75 -14.94
N ASP A 30 25.14 -2.41 -14.05
CA ASP A 30 24.86 -2.27 -12.62
C ASP A 30 23.92 -1.10 -12.35
N TYR A 31 24.10 0.02 -13.06
CA TYR A 31 23.23 1.19 -12.97
C TYR A 31 21.80 0.87 -13.42
N ASP A 32 21.64 0.21 -14.58
CA ASP A 32 20.32 -0.15 -15.10
C ASP A 32 19.58 -1.11 -14.16
N LYS A 33 20.31 -2.07 -13.57
CA LYS A 33 19.75 -2.97 -12.55
C LYS A 33 19.32 -2.20 -11.31
N ALA A 34 20.18 -1.36 -10.75
CA ALA A 34 19.87 -0.57 -9.56
C ALA A 34 18.67 0.36 -9.79
N LYS A 35 18.53 0.90 -11.00
CA LYS A 35 17.37 1.70 -11.38
C LYS A 35 16.08 0.87 -11.39
N SER A 36 16.11 -0.32 -11.99
CA SER A 36 14.96 -1.23 -12.00
C SER A 36 14.56 -1.65 -10.58
N ASP A 37 15.54 -1.97 -9.72
CA ASP A 37 15.30 -2.36 -8.33
C ASP A 37 14.68 -1.20 -7.54
N LEU A 38 15.12 0.04 -7.79
CA LEU A 38 14.55 1.24 -7.17
C LEU A 38 13.09 1.46 -7.60
N GLU A 39 12.78 1.33 -8.89
CA GLU A 39 11.41 1.48 -9.41
C GLU A 39 10.47 0.42 -8.82
N ALA A 40 10.93 -0.83 -8.71
CA ALA A 40 10.18 -1.91 -8.05
C ALA A 40 9.93 -1.62 -6.56
N SER A 41 10.98 -1.21 -5.83
CA SER A 41 10.85 -0.86 -4.41
C SER A 41 9.90 0.33 -4.18
N GLN A 42 9.92 1.33 -5.07
CA GLN A 42 8.97 2.44 -5.00
C GLN A 42 7.52 1.99 -5.19
N ALA A 43 7.28 1.06 -6.13
CA ALA A 43 5.95 0.49 -6.33
C ALA A 43 5.49 -0.32 -5.11
N GLU A 44 6.37 -1.12 -4.49
CA GLU A 44 6.07 -1.86 -3.27
C GLU A 44 5.73 -0.93 -2.09
N VAL A 45 6.51 0.14 -1.91
CA VAL A 45 6.24 1.15 -0.86
C VAL A 45 4.89 1.84 -1.09
N GLN A 46 4.55 2.15 -2.34
CA GLN A 46 3.26 2.77 -2.66
C GLN A 46 2.11 1.81 -2.36
N ALA A 47 2.20 0.55 -2.79
CA ALA A 47 1.22 -0.48 -2.49
C ALA A 47 1.08 -0.71 -0.97
N ALA A 48 2.19 -0.73 -0.22
CA ALA A 48 2.15 -0.87 1.23
C ALA A 48 1.47 0.33 1.92
N LYS A 49 1.65 1.56 1.41
CA LYS A 49 0.93 2.74 1.92
C LYS A 49 -0.57 2.65 1.69
N GLU A 50 -0.99 2.20 0.52
CA GLU A 50 -2.40 2.00 0.18
C GLU A 50 -3.03 0.94 1.10
N ARG A 51 -2.36 -0.20 1.28
CA ARG A 51 -2.75 -1.23 2.25
C ARG A 51 -2.88 -0.65 3.66
N MET A 52 -1.86 0.06 4.14
CA MET A 52 -1.89 0.62 5.49
C MET A 52 -3.04 1.63 5.69
N LEU A 53 -3.32 2.46 4.67
CA LEU A 53 -4.45 3.38 4.71
C LEU A 53 -5.77 2.63 4.82
N PHE A 54 -5.94 1.57 4.03
CA PHE A 54 -7.13 0.74 4.05
C PHE A 54 -7.32 0.02 5.39
N ALA A 55 -6.28 -0.64 5.92
CA ALA A 55 -6.32 -1.28 7.23
C ALA A 55 -6.65 -0.28 8.35
N LYS A 56 -6.11 0.94 8.28
CA LYS A 56 -6.44 2.02 9.22
C LYS A 56 -7.91 2.39 9.15
N THR A 57 -8.46 2.59 7.95
CA THR A 57 -9.88 2.92 7.79
C THR A 57 -10.77 1.83 8.38
N ASN A 58 -10.48 0.55 8.12
CA ASN A 58 -11.24 -0.55 8.69
C ASN A 58 -11.13 -0.60 10.21
N ALA A 59 -9.94 -0.38 10.77
CA ALA A 59 -9.75 -0.30 12.22
C ALA A 59 -10.50 0.89 12.85
N ASP A 60 -10.50 2.06 12.20
CA ASP A 60 -11.23 3.25 12.66
C ASP A 60 -12.75 3.02 12.63
N ILE A 61 -13.25 2.28 11.63
CA ILE A 61 -14.66 1.87 11.54
C ILE A 61 -15.00 0.89 12.66
N VAL A 62 -14.20 -0.16 12.84
CA VAL A 62 -14.39 -1.15 13.90
C VAL A 62 -14.39 -0.46 15.27
N ASN A 63 -13.42 0.41 15.55
CA ASN A 63 -13.35 1.14 16.81
C ASN A 63 -14.59 2.02 17.05
N ALA A 64 -15.06 2.73 16.01
CA ALA A 64 -16.23 3.61 16.13
C ALA A 64 -17.54 2.86 16.42
N LEU A 65 -17.65 1.59 16.02
CA LEU A 65 -18.85 0.78 16.22
C LEU A 65 -18.75 -0.13 17.46
N PHE A 66 -17.62 -0.82 17.62
CA PHE A 66 -17.45 -1.82 18.68
C PHE A 66 -17.20 -1.22 20.05
N VAL A 67 -16.44 -0.13 20.16
CA VAL A 67 -16.15 0.46 21.49
C VAL A 67 -17.45 0.95 22.13
N PRO A 68 -18.28 1.77 21.47
CA PRO A 68 -19.55 2.21 22.04
C PRO A 68 -20.52 1.05 22.31
N ALA A 69 -20.52 0.01 21.47
CA ALA A 69 -21.36 -1.17 21.67
C ALA A 69 -20.96 -1.94 22.93
N MET A 70 -19.66 -2.09 23.18
CA MET A 70 -19.13 -2.82 24.33
C MET A 70 -19.22 -2.02 25.63
N THR A 71 -19.15 -0.69 25.56
CA THR A 71 -19.28 0.18 26.74
C THR A 71 -20.73 0.47 27.13
N GLY A 72 -21.69 0.10 26.27
CA GLY A 72 -23.12 0.40 26.46
C GLY A 72 -23.50 1.83 26.07
N GLU A 73 -22.56 2.62 25.53
CA GLU A 73 -22.82 3.99 25.05
C GLU A 73 -23.85 4.00 23.92
N LEU A 74 -23.93 2.94 23.11
CA LEU A 74 -24.98 2.82 22.08
C LEU A 74 -26.40 2.82 22.67
N ASP A 75 -26.59 2.26 23.86
CA ASP A 75 -27.91 2.16 24.50
C ASP A 75 -28.33 3.49 25.14
N GLU A 76 -27.37 4.36 25.45
CA GLU A 76 -27.60 5.66 26.08
C GLU A 76 -27.68 6.82 25.06
N MET A 77 -27.36 6.56 23.79
CA MET A 77 -27.39 7.56 22.73
C MET A 77 -28.82 7.96 22.33
N SER A 78 -29.00 9.26 22.12
CA SER A 78 -30.16 9.80 21.43
C SER A 78 -30.17 9.42 19.94
N GLU A 79 -31.34 9.44 19.32
CA GLU A 79 -31.48 9.23 17.87
C GLU A 79 -30.62 10.20 17.04
N SER A 80 -30.44 11.44 17.52
CA SER A 80 -29.55 12.42 16.87
C SER A 80 -28.08 12.04 16.97
N GLU A 81 -27.63 11.50 18.11
CA GLU A 81 -26.24 11.07 18.29
C GLU A 81 -25.95 9.81 17.45
N ALA A 82 -26.89 8.86 17.41
CA ALA A 82 -26.80 7.69 16.56
C ALA A 82 -26.74 8.06 15.06
N MET A 83 -27.54 9.04 14.63
CA MET A 83 -27.51 9.55 13.25
C MET A 83 -26.18 10.24 12.92
N ILE A 84 -25.63 11.03 13.84
CA ILE A 84 -24.31 11.66 13.65
C ILE A 84 -23.22 10.60 13.51
N LEU A 85 -23.19 9.62 14.40
CA LEU A 85 -22.24 8.51 14.34
C LEU A 85 -22.35 7.73 13.02
N PHE A 86 -23.57 7.46 12.57
CA PHE A 86 -23.83 6.82 11.28
C PHE A 86 -23.26 7.63 10.10
N LEU A 87 -23.48 8.95 10.07
CA LEU A 87 -22.98 9.81 9.00
C LEU A 87 -21.45 9.88 8.99
N GLU A 88 -20.82 9.99 10.17
CA GLU A 88 -19.36 9.97 10.30
C GLU A 88 -18.77 8.65 9.79
N TRP A 89 -19.39 7.53 10.16
CA TRP A 89 -18.99 6.21 9.71
C TRP A 89 -19.15 6.03 8.19
N ARG A 90 -20.30 6.44 7.65
CA ARG A 90 -20.55 6.44 6.21
C ARG A 90 -19.46 7.23 5.48
N ASP A 91 -19.15 8.44 5.94
CA ASP A 91 -18.18 9.31 5.26
C ASP A 91 -16.76 8.70 5.32
N LYS A 92 -16.41 7.98 6.39
CA LYS A 92 -15.16 7.19 6.47
C LYS A 92 -15.14 6.05 5.46
N ILE A 93 -16.23 5.31 5.29
CA ILE A 93 -16.31 4.25 4.28
C ILE A 93 -16.19 4.83 2.87
N MET A 94 -16.93 5.91 2.59
CA MET A 94 -16.92 6.56 1.27
C MET A 94 -15.55 7.13 0.89
N SER A 95 -14.70 7.42 1.88
CA SER A 95 -13.32 7.87 1.68
C SER A 95 -12.27 6.75 1.69
N ALA A 96 -12.66 5.51 1.97
CA ALA A 96 -11.75 4.37 2.07
C ALA A 96 -11.16 3.91 0.72
N GLU A 97 -11.76 4.35 -0.40
CA GLU A 97 -11.44 3.93 -1.77
C GLU A 97 -11.42 2.40 -2.00
N ASP A 98 -11.98 1.60 -1.08
CA ASP A 98 -12.13 0.16 -1.23
C ASP A 98 -13.47 -0.20 -1.87
N PRO A 99 -13.48 -0.71 -3.12
CA PRO A 99 -14.70 -1.10 -3.82
C PRO A 99 -15.50 -2.19 -3.10
N LEU A 100 -14.83 -3.09 -2.38
CA LEU A 100 -15.51 -4.21 -1.71
C LEU A 100 -16.14 -3.76 -0.38
N LEU A 101 -15.48 -2.91 0.40
CA LEU A 101 -16.09 -2.25 1.56
C LEU A 101 -17.33 -1.45 1.15
N LEU A 102 -17.22 -0.67 0.07
CA LEU A 102 -18.33 0.12 -0.47
C LEU A 102 -19.49 -0.78 -0.89
N ALA A 103 -19.23 -1.86 -1.63
CA ALA A 103 -20.27 -2.78 -2.07
C ALA A 103 -20.97 -3.47 -0.89
N LYS A 104 -20.22 -3.89 0.13
CA LYS A 104 -20.78 -4.50 1.35
C LYS A 104 -21.58 -3.49 2.17
N PHE A 105 -21.12 -2.26 2.26
CA PHE A 105 -21.86 -1.18 2.92
C PHE A 105 -23.15 -0.84 2.17
N ASP A 106 -23.12 -0.72 0.84
CA ASP A 106 -24.32 -0.50 0.02
C ASP A 106 -25.33 -1.63 0.19
N ALA A 107 -24.86 -2.89 0.23
CA ALA A 107 -25.71 -4.05 0.50
C ALA A 107 -26.34 -4.00 1.90
N LEU A 108 -25.58 -3.58 2.90
CA LEU A 108 -26.07 -3.38 4.27
C LEU A 108 -27.19 -2.33 4.35
N ILE A 109 -26.99 -1.18 3.69
CA ILE A 109 -27.99 -0.10 3.63
C ILE A 109 -29.24 -0.56 2.87
N ALA A 110 -29.07 -1.22 1.73
CA ALA A 110 -30.18 -1.72 0.92
C ALA A 110 -31.01 -2.79 1.66
N ALA A 111 -30.39 -3.53 2.57
CA ALA A 111 -31.04 -4.51 3.42
C ALA A 111 -31.59 -3.93 4.74
N GLU A 112 -31.58 -2.60 4.90
CA GLU A 112 -32.03 -1.91 6.13
C GLU A 112 -31.36 -2.47 7.40
N PHE A 113 -30.06 -2.78 7.33
CA PHE A 113 -29.29 -3.39 8.42
C PHE A 113 -29.74 -4.80 8.82
N GLY A 114 -30.23 -5.60 7.87
CA GLY A 114 -30.53 -7.01 8.10
C GLY A 114 -29.34 -7.80 8.68
N ASP A 115 -29.62 -8.72 9.61
CA ASP A 115 -28.62 -9.46 10.39
C ASP A 115 -27.54 -10.14 9.52
N GLU A 116 -27.93 -10.71 8.38
CA GLU A 116 -27.00 -11.40 7.47
C GLU A 116 -26.01 -10.42 6.82
N GLN A 117 -26.51 -9.30 6.30
CA GLN A 117 -25.67 -8.28 5.64
C GLN A 117 -24.82 -7.54 6.66
N ALA A 118 -25.34 -7.32 7.88
CA ALA A 118 -24.57 -6.75 8.98
C ALA A 118 -23.41 -7.66 9.34
N LEU A 119 -23.67 -8.96 9.50
CA LEU A 119 -22.64 -9.93 9.85
C LEU A 119 -21.60 -10.09 8.73
N ASP A 120 -22.02 -10.16 7.46
CA ASP A 120 -21.11 -10.19 6.30
C ASP A 120 -20.22 -8.93 6.20
N PHE A 121 -20.79 -7.76 6.51
CA PHE A 121 -20.06 -6.50 6.54
C PHE A 121 -19.04 -6.46 7.70
N PHE A 122 -19.43 -6.87 8.91
CA PHE A 122 -18.53 -6.91 10.06
C PHE A 122 -17.42 -7.95 9.90
N VAL A 123 -17.73 -9.16 9.43
CA VAL A 123 -16.73 -10.20 9.15
C VAL A 123 -15.68 -9.65 8.19
N TYR A 124 -16.11 -8.99 7.12
CA TYR A 124 -15.18 -8.37 6.18
C TYR A 124 -14.25 -7.34 6.85
N LEU A 125 -14.80 -6.44 7.68
CA LEU A 125 -13.99 -5.46 8.40
C LEU A 125 -12.93 -6.10 9.31
N PHE A 126 -13.28 -7.19 9.99
CA PHE A 126 -12.35 -7.87 10.90
C PHE A 126 -11.31 -8.72 10.20
N GLU A 127 -11.70 -9.45 9.14
CA GLU A 127 -10.79 -10.32 8.39
C GLU A 127 -9.86 -9.52 7.49
N SER A 128 -10.32 -8.40 6.94
CA SER A 128 -9.51 -7.57 6.06
C SER A 128 -8.32 -6.94 6.80
N ILE A 129 -8.47 -6.44 8.03
CA ILE A 129 -7.36 -5.78 8.77
C ILE A 129 -6.06 -6.63 8.80
N PRO A 130 -6.06 -7.90 9.25
CA PRO A 130 -4.87 -8.74 9.22
C PRO A 130 -4.44 -9.10 7.79
N GLU A 131 -5.36 -9.43 6.89
CA GLU A 131 -5.04 -9.80 5.49
C GLU A 131 -4.37 -8.66 4.70
N ILE A 132 -4.71 -7.40 5.01
CA ILE A 132 -4.11 -6.22 4.38
C ILE A 132 -2.66 -5.99 4.86
N LEU A 133 -2.33 -6.48 6.05
CA LEU A 133 -1.03 -6.26 6.70
C LEU A 133 -0.03 -7.41 6.48
N GLU A 134 -0.47 -8.53 5.90
CA GLU A 134 0.39 -9.61 5.39
C GLU A 134 0.98 -9.30 4.00
#